data_AF-A0A967WF85-F1
#
_entry.id   AF-A0A967WF85-F1
#
_cell.length_a   1.000
_cell.length_b   1.000
_cell.length_c   1.000
_cell.angle_alpha   90.00
_cell.angle_beta   90.00
_cell.angle_gamma   90.00
#
_symmetry.space_group_name_H-M   'P 1'
#
loop_
_entity.id
_entity.type
_entity.pdbx_description
1 polymer ?
#
loop_
_entity_poly.entity_id
_entity_poly.type
_entity_poly.pdbx_seq_one_letter_code
_entity_poly.pdbx_strand_id
1 'polypeptide(L)' 'ALTFLYIGLRINLTGARDRAQPADAIVILGARVQPNGQPGPDLAERTRHGVRLFQRGLAPYLICTG' A
#
# COMPACT_ATOMS: atom_id res chain seq x y z
N ALA A 1 7.19 28.31 -3.83
CA ALA A 1 6.18 27.88 -2.84
C ALA A 1 4.92 27.30 -3.49
N LEU A 2 4.20 28.06 -4.34
CA LEU A 2 2.96 27.59 -4.98
C LEU A 2 3.11 26.32 -5.82
N THR A 3 4.17 26.19 -6.62
CA THR A 3 4.44 24.96 -7.40
C THR A 3 4.68 23.74 -6.51
N PHE A 4 5.40 23.92 -5.40
CA PHE A 4 5.68 22.83 -4.45
C PHE A 4 4.39 22.38 -3.75
N LEU A 5 3.56 23.34 -3.31
CA LEU A 5 2.24 23.05 -2.75
C LEU A 5 1.34 22.34 -3.77
N TYR A 6 1.31 22.83 -5.01
CA TYR A 6 0.54 22.22 -6.09
C TYR A 6 0.96 20.77 -6.34
N ILE A 7 2.26 20.50 -6.46
CA ILE A 7 2.78 19.14 -6.66
C ILE A 7 2.44 18.25 -5.46
N GLY A 8 2.65 18.72 -4.23
CA GLY A 8 2.33 17.98 -3.02
C GLY A 8 0.86 17.58 -2.95
N LEU A 9 -0.05 18.52 -3.24
CA LEU A 9 -1.49 18.27 -3.31
C LEU A 9 -1.82 17.26 -4.42
N ARG A 10 -1.23 17.39 -5.60
CA ARG A 10 -1.46 16.47 -6.72
C ARG A 10 -1.00 15.05 -6.41
N ILE A 11 0.16 14.89 -5.76
CA ILE A 11 0.67 13.58 -5.32
C ILE A 11 -0.30 12.98 -4.30
N ASN A 12 -0.70 13.75 -3.28
CA ASN A 12 -1.60 13.26 -2.25
C ASN A 12 -2.97 12.86 -2.81
N LEU A 13 -3.60 13.71 -3.63
CA LEU A 13 -4.87 13.41 -4.28
C LEU A 13 -4.80 12.21 -5.22
N THR A 14 -3.65 11.99 -5.87
CA THR A 14 -3.46 10.84 -6.76
C THR A 14 -3.22 9.56 -5.95
N GLY A 15 -2.46 9.63 -4.86
CA GLY A 15 -2.17 8.51 -3.97
C GLY A 15 -3.37 8.09 -3.11
N ALA A 16 -4.27 9.03 -2.77
CA ALA A 16 -5.49 8.74 -2.00
C ALA A 16 -6.56 7.98 -2.79
N ARG A 17 -6.46 7.94 -4.13
CA ARG A 17 -7.40 7.19 -4.97
C ARG A 17 -7.01 5.72 -5.04
N ASP A 18 -7.70 4.91 -4.24
CA ASP A 18 -7.66 3.45 -4.35
C ASP A 18 -8.37 3.00 -5.64
N ARG A 19 -7.65 2.24 -6.48
CA ARG A 19 -8.16 1.67 -7.75
C ARG A 19 -8.32 0.15 -7.64
N ALA A 20 -8.53 -0.37 -6.44
CA ALA A 20 -8.72 -1.79 -6.20
C ALA A 20 -9.88 -2.37 -7.03
N GLN A 21 -9.60 -3.51 -7.66
CA GLN A 21 -10.51 -4.26 -8.52
C GLN A 21 -10.25 -5.77 -8.32
N PRO A 22 -11.17 -6.65 -8.76
CA PRO A 22 -10.91 -8.09 -8.79
C PRO A 22 -9.61 -8.42 -9.56
N ALA A 23 -8.82 -9.34 -9.04
CA ALA A 23 -7.53 -9.77 -9.59
C ALA A 23 -7.21 -11.21 -9.18
N ASP A 24 -6.19 -11.80 -9.80
CA ASP A 24 -5.75 -13.17 -9.48
C ASP A 24 -4.96 -13.24 -8.16
N ALA A 25 -4.24 -12.17 -7.81
CA ALA A 25 -3.45 -12.09 -6.59
C ALA A 25 -3.28 -10.65 -6.09
N ILE A 26 -3.13 -10.49 -4.78
CA ILE A 26 -2.68 -9.25 -4.14
C ILE A 26 -1.21 -9.44 -3.75
N VAL A 27 -0.34 -8.56 -4.23
CA VAL A 27 1.10 -8.60 -3.94
C VAL A 27 1.46 -7.46 -2.99
N ILE A 28 1.93 -7.80 -1.78
CA ILE A 28 2.46 -6.85 -0.81
C ILE A 28 3.96 -6.69 -1.07
N LEU A 29 4.33 -5.54 -1.63
CA LEU A 29 5.73 -5.18 -1.85
C LEU A 29 6.42 -4.91 -0.51
N GLY A 30 7.54 -5.58 -0.28
CA GLY A 30 8.40 -5.41 0.89
C GLY A 30 8.81 -3.96 1.11
N ALA A 31 9.04 -3.63 2.38
CA ALA A 31 9.54 -2.34 2.82
C ALA A 31 10.41 -2.52 4.07
N ARG A 32 10.93 -1.42 4.61
CA ARG A 32 11.86 -1.46 5.75
C ARG A 32 11.28 -2.25 6.94
N VAL A 33 12.11 -3.14 7.49
CA VAL A 33 11.94 -3.75 8.82
C VAL A 33 12.95 -3.10 9.76
N GLN A 34 12.52 -2.78 10.98
CA GLN A 34 13.38 -2.20 12.01
C GLN A 34 14.32 -3.27 12.58
N PRO A 35 15.47 -2.89 13.19
CA PRO A 35 16.39 -3.87 13.79
C PRO A 35 15.77 -4.78 14.86
N ASN A 36 14.69 -4.34 15.51
CA ASN A 36 13.91 -5.12 16.48
C ASN A 36 12.84 -6.03 15.84
N GLY A 37 12.83 -6.17 14.51
CA GLY A 37 11.88 -6.98 13.75
C GLY A 37 10.51 -6.33 13.50
N GLN A 38 10.26 -5.12 14.01
CA GLN A 38 8.98 -4.44 13.78
C GLN A 38 8.92 -3.86 12.36
N PRO A 39 7.73 -3.84 11.71
CA PRO A 39 7.60 -3.22 10.40
C PRO A 39 7.84 -1.70 10.49
N GLY A 40 8.45 -1.13 9.45
CA GLY A 40 8.38 0.30 9.21
C GLY A 40 6.95 0.73 8.84
N PRO A 41 6.68 2.06 8.80
CA PRO A 41 5.34 2.58 8.50
C PRO A 41 4.83 2.12 7.13
N ASP A 42 5.70 2.10 6.11
CA ASP A 42 5.33 1.68 4.76
C ASP A 42 4.93 0.20 4.71
N LEU A 43 5.71 -0.67 5.37
CA LEU A 43 5.40 -2.10 5.43
C LEU A 43 4.10 -2.34 6.19
N ALA A 44 3.90 -1.65 7.31
CA ALA A 44 2.68 -1.78 8.11
C ALA A 44 1.43 -1.37 7.31
N GLU A 45 1.45 -0.22 6.63
CA GLU A 45 0.29 0.24 5.86
C GLU A 45 0.03 -0.60 4.61
N ARG A 46 1.08 -1.00 3.88
CA ARG A 46 0.92 -1.90 2.72
C ARG A 46 0.30 -3.23 3.13
N THR A 47 0.78 -3.83 4.22
CA THR A 47 0.25 -5.08 4.74
C THR A 47 -1.20 -4.93 5.18
N ARG A 48 -1.53 -3.89 5.97
CA ARG A 48 -2.92 -3.63 6.38
C ARG A 48 -3.83 -3.42 5.17
N HIS A 49 -3.39 -2.66 4.18
CA HIS A 49 -4.17 -2.44 2.97
C HIS A 49 -4.39 -3.74 2.18
N GLY A 50 -3.33 -4.52 1.93
CA GLY A 50 -3.43 -5.81 1.25
C GLY A 50 -4.38 -6.78 1.95
N VAL A 51 -4.30 -6.87 3.29
CA VAL A 51 -5.21 -7.68 4.10
C VAL A 51 -6.66 -7.21 3.96
N ARG A 52 -6.93 -5.90 3.97
CA ARG A 52 -8.28 -5.36 3.73
C ARG A 52 -8.81 -5.74 2.34
N LEU A 53 -7.97 -5.70 1.30
CA LEU A 53 -8.37 -6.09 -0.06
C LEU A 53 -8.66 -7.59 -0.14
N PHE A 54 -7.85 -8.41 0.53
CA PHE A 54 -8.04 -9.85 0.59
C PHE A 54 -9.34 -10.23 1.32
N GLN A 55 -9.62 -9.59 2.46
CA GLN A 55 -10.87 -9.79 3.21
C GLN A 55 -12.11 -9.34 2.44
N ARG A 56 -11.98 -8.37 1.51
CA ARG A 56 -13.04 -7.97 0.59
C ARG A 56 -13.26 -8.99 -0.55
N GLY A 57 -12.46 -10.04 -0.65
CA GLY A 57 -12.57 -11.08 -1.68
C GLY A 57 -12.08 -10.64 -3.06
N LEU A 58 -11.26 -9.59 -3.16
CA LEU A 58 -10.81 -9.07 -4.46
C LEU A 58 -9.78 -9.97 -5.15
N ALA A 59 -9.10 -10.84 -4.40
CA ALA A 59 -8.24 -11.86 -4.98
C ALA A 59 -8.18 -13.09 -4.06
N PRO A 60 -8.02 -14.30 -4.61
CA PRO A 60 -7.90 -15.53 -3.84
C PRO A 60 -6.53 -15.72 -3.17
N TYR A 61 -5.50 -14.96 -3.58
CA TYR A 61 -4.14 -15.09 -3.05
C TYR A 61 -3.60 -13.76 -2.52
N LEU A 62 -2.85 -13.84 -1.41
CA LEU A 62 -2.10 -12.74 -0.81
C LEU A 62 -0.62 -13.15 -0.73
N ILE A 63 0.25 -12.47 -1.47
CA ILE A 63 1.66 -12.81 -1.63
C ILE A 63 2.52 -11.69 -1.04
N CYS A 64 3.44 -12.03 -0.14
CA CYS A 64 4.43 -11.10 0.39
C CYS A 64 5.74 -11.26 -0.39
N THR A 65 6.28 -10.16 -0.93
CA THR A 65 7.55 -10.15 -1.66
C THR A 65 8.54 -9.26 -0.92
N GLY A 66 9.21 -9.82 0.09
CA GLY A 66 10.18 -9.11 0.92
C GLY A 66 10.43 -9.80 2.26
#